data_AF-A0A528ILW3-F1
#
_entry.id   AF-A0A528ILW3-F1
#
_cell.length_a   1.000
_cell.length_b   1.000
_cell.length_c   1.000
_cell.angle_alpha   90.00
_cell.angle_beta   90.00
_cell.angle_gamma   90.00
#
_symmetry.space_group_name_H-M   'P 1'
#
loop_
_entity.id
_entity.type
_entity.pdbx_description
1 polymer ?
#
loop_
_entity_poly.entity_id
_entity_poly.type
_entity_poly.pdbx_seq_one_letter_code
_entity_poly.pdbx_strand_id
1 'polypeptide(L)' 'LGRCWNWHSPLDQKRGSGEPAIIAALTAHIISTSKANSTRVYIAGISAGGAAAAIIAAAYPDLYIAAGVHSGLAVGEVR' A
#
# COMPACT_ATOMS: atom_id res chain seq x y z
N LEU A 1 12.81 -0.12 -18.49
CA LEU A 1 12.13 -1.41 -18.19
C LEU A 1 11.95 -1.46 -16.68
N GLY A 2 10.75 -1.19 -16.18
CA GLY A 2 10.49 -1.08 -14.74
C GLY A 2 9.15 -0.40 -14.50
N ARG A 3 8.05 -1.07 -14.85
CA ARG A 3 6.68 -0.61 -14.57
C ARG A 3 6.06 -1.34 -13.36
N CYS A 4 6.91 -1.83 -12.46
CA CYS A 4 6.50 -2.58 -11.27
C CYS A 4 6.71 -1.72 -10.04
N TRP A 5 5.89 -1.96 -9.01
CA TRP A 5 6.06 -1.36 -7.69
C TRP A 5 7.43 -1.69 -7.11
N ASN A 6 8.05 -0.72 -6.46
CA ASN A 6 9.39 -0.80 -5.89
C ASN A 6 9.38 -1.43 -4.49
N TRP A 7 8.54 -2.43 -4.27
CA TRP A 7 8.32 -3.06 -2.96
C TRP A 7 9.61 -3.54 -2.28
N HIS A 8 10.68 -3.83 -3.00
CA HIS A 8 11.97 -4.28 -2.44
C HIS A 8 12.88 -3.13 -1.98
N SER A 9 12.56 -1.89 -2.35
CA SER A 9 13.33 -0.71 -1.96
C SER A 9 13.17 -0.43 -0.46
N PRO A 10 14.26 -0.14 0.27
CA PRO A 10 14.17 0.25 1.69
C PRO A 10 13.28 1.47 1.96
N LEU A 11 13.13 2.38 0.98
CA LEU A 11 12.25 3.54 1.11
C LEU A 11 10.77 3.16 1.03
N ASP A 12 10.45 2.03 0.41
CA ASP A 12 9.10 1.56 0.16
C ASP A 12 8.63 0.52 1.16
N GLN A 13 9.34 0.39 2.29
CA GLN A 13 9.06 -0.59 3.37
C GLN A 13 8.40 0.02 4.62
N LYS A 14 8.24 1.36 4.69
CA LYS A 14 7.81 2.05 5.91
C LYS A 14 6.83 3.20 5.65
N ARG A 15 6.13 3.60 6.72
CA ARG A 15 5.27 4.79 6.72
C ARG A 15 6.09 6.04 6.41
N GLY A 16 5.48 6.94 5.65
CA GLY A 16 5.97 8.31 5.46
C GLY A 16 7.08 8.46 4.41
N SER A 17 7.44 7.38 3.70
CA SER A 17 8.36 7.44 2.57
C SER A 17 7.84 6.67 1.36
N GLY A 18 8.42 6.98 0.21
CA GLY A 18 8.25 6.19 -1.01
C GLY A 18 6.81 6.09 -1.53
N GLU A 19 6.56 5.04 -2.30
CA GLU A 19 5.26 4.62 -2.83
C GLU A 19 4.21 4.46 -1.72
N PRO A 20 4.51 3.92 -0.52
CA PRO A 20 3.51 3.84 0.54
C PRO A 20 2.95 5.19 0.97
N ALA A 21 3.80 6.20 1.12
CA ALA A 21 3.34 7.54 1.48
C ALA A 21 2.49 8.18 0.38
N ILE A 22 2.88 7.99 -0.88
CA ILE A 22 2.14 8.52 -2.03
C ILE A 22 0.74 7.89 -2.10
N ILE A 23 0.63 6.57 -1.96
CA ILE A 23 -0.67 5.87 -2.03
C ILE A 23 -1.55 6.20 -0.84
N ALA A 24 -1.00 6.30 0.37
CA ALA A 24 -1.76 6.71 1.55
C ALA A 24 -2.28 8.14 1.41
N ALA A 25 -1.46 9.08 0.92
CA ALA A 25 -1.87 10.46 0.67
C ALA A 25 -2.97 10.56 -0.39
N LEU A 26 -2.84 9.80 -1.48
CA LEU A 26 -3.87 9.74 -2.52
C LEU A 26 -5.18 9.16 -1.97
N THR A 27 -5.10 8.12 -1.15
CA THR A 27 -6.27 7.51 -0.51
C THR A 27 -6.98 8.52 0.39
N ALA A 28 -6.26 9.22 1.26
CA ALA A 28 -6.81 10.28 2.12
C ALA A 28 -7.44 11.42 1.30
N HIS A 29 -6.79 11.81 0.21
CA HIS A 29 -7.31 12.84 -0.69
C HIS A 29 -8.63 12.42 -1.34
N ILE A 30 -8.75 11.19 -1.83
CA ILE A 30 -9.98 10.66 -2.43
C ILE A 30 -11.10 10.57 -1.40
N ILE A 31 -10.79 10.11 -0.17
CA ILE A 31 -11.76 10.08 0.92
C ILE A 31 -12.35 11.48 1.16
N SER A 32 -11.48 12.49 1.27
CA SER A 32 -11.90 13.87 1.52
C SER A 32 -12.71 14.47 0.37
N THR A 33 -12.26 14.28 -0.88
CA THR A 33 -12.87 14.93 -2.06
C THR A 33 -14.16 14.25 -2.51
N SER A 34 -14.25 12.94 -2.34
CA SER A 34 -15.40 12.13 -2.78
C SER A 34 -16.37 11.79 -1.66
N LYS A 35 -16.11 12.24 -0.42
CA LYS A 35 -16.87 11.88 0.79
C LYS A 35 -17.02 10.35 0.96
N ALA A 36 -15.97 9.61 0.61
CA ALA A 36 -15.98 8.16 0.74
C ALA A 36 -16.01 7.75 2.22
N ASN A 37 -16.52 6.55 2.52
CA ASN A 37 -16.56 6.05 3.88
C ASN A 37 -15.15 5.70 4.39
N SER A 38 -14.57 6.56 5.23
CA SER A 38 -13.23 6.38 5.81
C SER A 38 -13.10 5.13 6.69
N THR A 39 -14.21 4.55 7.16
CA THR A 39 -14.20 3.32 7.98
C THR A 39 -14.21 2.04 7.15
N ARG A 40 -14.28 2.13 5.81
CA ARG A 40 -14.37 0.99 4.90
C ARG A 40 -13.44 1.13 3.72
N VAL A 41 -12.15 1.28 4.02
CA VAL A 41 -11.10 1.45 3.04
C VAL A 41 -10.24 0.18 2.99
N TYR A 42 -9.99 -0.30 1.78
CA TYR A 42 -9.30 -1.55 1.52
C TYR A 42 -8.20 -1.32 0.49
N ILE A 43 -7.16 -2.15 0.52
CA ILE A 43 -6.12 -2.16 -0.51
C ILE A 43 -5.92 -3.58 -1.02
N ALA A 44 -5.70 -3.73 -2.33
CA ALA A 44 -5.43 -5.04 -2.91
C ALA A 44 -4.44 -4.95 -4.07
N GLY A 45 -3.72 -6.04 -4.33
CA GLY A 45 -2.77 -6.09 -5.43
C GLY A 45 -2.31 -7.48 -5.81
N ILE A 46 -1.69 -7.56 -7.00
CA ILE A 46 -1.14 -8.78 -7.59
C ILE A 46 0.38 -8.67 -7.80
N SER A 47 1.13 -9.75 -7.56
CA SER A 47 2.58 -9.82 -7.80
C SER A 47 3.34 -8.72 -7.04
N ALA A 48 4.12 -7.88 -7.72
CA ALA A 48 4.76 -6.69 -7.14
C ALA A 48 3.74 -5.76 -6.44
N GLY A 49 2.54 -5.64 -7.00
CA GLY A 49 1.45 -4.88 -6.38
C GLY A 49 0.85 -5.58 -5.16
N GLY A 50 0.92 -6.90 -5.09
CA GLY A 50 0.52 -7.67 -3.90
C GLY A 50 1.49 -7.42 -2.74
N ALA A 51 2.80 -7.44 -3.01
CA ALA A 51 3.81 -7.08 -2.03
C ALA A 51 3.64 -5.62 -1.57
N ALA A 52 3.45 -4.68 -2.50
CA ALA A 52 3.18 -3.28 -2.18
C ALA A 52 1.91 -3.12 -1.33
N ALA A 53 0.80 -3.79 -1.68
CA ALA A 53 -0.45 -3.74 -0.90
C ALA A 53 -0.24 -4.23 0.54
N ALA A 54 0.52 -5.32 0.74
CA ALA A 54 0.85 -5.82 2.06
C ALA A 54 1.66 -4.80 2.88
N ILE A 55 2.69 -4.20 2.28
CA ILE A 55 3.52 -3.19 2.95
C ILE A 55 2.71 -1.96 3.33
N ILE A 56 1.90 -1.45 2.39
CA ILE A 56 1.09 -0.24 2.60
C ILE A 56 0.07 -0.46 3.72
N ALA A 57 -0.61 -1.60 3.72
CA ALA A 57 -1.55 -1.94 4.79
C ALA A 57 -0.86 -2.05 6.15
N ALA A 58 0.33 -2.64 6.21
CA ALA A 58 1.12 -2.73 7.45
C ALA A 58 1.65 -1.37 7.92
N ALA A 59 2.04 -0.49 6.98
CA ALA A 59 2.51 0.86 7.29
C ALA A 59 1.38 1.80 7.72
N TYR A 60 0.16 1.60 7.19
CA TYR A 60 -1.04 2.43 7.40
C TYR A 60 -2.27 1.66 7.92
N PRO A 61 -2.18 0.97 9.08
CA PRO A 61 -3.29 0.17 9.63
C PRO A 61 -4.47 1.01 10.11
N ASP A 62 -4.26 2.30 10.36
CA ASP A 62 -5.26 3.32 10.64
C ASP A 62 -6.09 3.70 9.40
N LEU A 63 -5.55 3.45 8.20
CA LEU A 63 -6.18 3.83 6.94
C LEU A 63 -6.86 2.67 6.22
N TYR A 64 -6.33 1.44 6.34
CA TYR A 64 -6.86 0.26 5.64
C TYR A 64 -7.35 -0.80 6.62
N ILE A 65 -8.62 -1.21 6.51
CA ILE A 65 -9.21 -2.19 7.44
C ILE A 65 -8.92 -3.64 7.05
N ALA A 66 -8.58 -3.88 5.78
CA ALA A 66 -8.11 -5.17 5.29
C ALA A 66 -7.33 -5.02 3.98
N ALA A 67 -6.49 -6.02 3.70
CA ALA A 67 -5.69 -6.10 2.50
C ALA A 67 -5.92 -7.41 1.72
N GLY A 68 -5.98 -7.32 0.39
CA GLY A 68 -6.04 -8.47 -0.51
C GLY A 68 -4.71 -8.66 -1.25
N VAL A 69 -4.01 -9.77 -0.99
CA VAL A 69 -2.71 -10.05 -1.60
C VAL A 69 -2.82 -11.28 -2.48
N HIS A 70 -2.54 -11.13 -3.78
CA HIS A 70 -2.49 -12.24 -4.72
C HIS A 70 -1.08 -12.41 -5.29
N SER A 71 -0.49 -13.60 -5.16
CA SER A 71 0.84 -13.94 -5.71
C SER A 71 1.94 -12.92 -5.37
N GLY A 72 1.82 -12.24 -4.22
CA GLY A 72 2.79 -11.25 -3.71
C GLY A 72 3.58 -11.80 -2.53
N LEU A 73 4.61 -11.07 -2.11
CA LEU A 73 5.48 -11.43 -0.98
C LEU A 73 5.01 -10.77 0.32
N ALA A 74 5.40 -11.37 1.45
CA ALA A 74 5.15 -10.81 2.76
C ALA A 74 6.02 -9.57 3.03
N VAL A 75 5.58 -8.74 3.98
CA VAL A 75 6.32 -7.54 4.41
C VAL A 75 7.67 -7.97 5.01
N GLY A 76 8.76 -7.26 4.66
CA GLY A 76 10.10 -7.56 5.16
C GLY A 76 10.84 -8.69 4.44
N GLU A 77 10.20 -9.42 3.52
CA GLU A 77 10.84 -10.44 2.67
C GLU A 77 11.61 -9.79 1.51
N VAL A 78 12.59 -8.95 1.87
CA VAL A 78 13.52 -8.29 0.92
C VAL A 78 14.84 -9.07 0.96
N ARG A 79 15.28 -9.56 -0.21
CA ARG A 79 16.60 -10.16 -0.38
C ARG A 79 17.64 -9.12 -0.77
#